data_AF-A0A2T9Y0D3-F1
#
_entry.id   AF-A0A2T9Y0D3-F1
#
_cell.length_a   1.000
_cell.length_b   1.000
_cell.length_c   1.000
_cell.angle_alpha   90.00
_cell.angle_beta   90.00
_cell.angle_gamma   90.00
#
_symmetry.space_group_name_H-M   'P 1'
#
loop_
_entity.id
_entity.type
_entity.pdbx_description
1 polymer ?
#
loop_
_entity_poly.entity_id
_entity_poly.type
_entity_poly.pdbx_seq_one_letter_code
_entity_poly.pdbx_strand_id
1 'polypeptide(L)'
;MFRTSIRLFTRLNVCQARFIGTAPTTVSISEFYKSKITPKLEQRLSLVFQKKKIIENNLSNSSALTSNQINSYSKELADIELLADYYNTISQGRKASVELEELVELYNSGEKELCDIVLEDIDSVSQKLVNSESSLFKELIPKDTVDENDVILEIRPGTGGSEASLFSADLTKMYDRYCSIFGYKMSMLSVSKDGEMIKIGSGSRSEKIRTYNYSQNRVTDHRINKSIYNVEGVLNGTYLNELIEALRVDHDLSELAKIS
;
A
#
# COMPACT_ATOMS: atom_id res chain seq x y z
N MET A 1 28.64 29.74 -17.27
CA MET A 1 28.10 29.06 -16.06
C MET A 1 26.58 29.16 -16.09
N PHE A 2 25.90 28.16 -16.66
CA PHE A 2 24.44 28.06 -16.62
C PHE A 2 24.06 26.94 -15.65
N ARG A 3 23.37 27.31 -14.57
CA ARG A 3 22.72 26.38 -13.64
C ARG A 3 21.35 26.04 -14.22
N THR A 4 21.13 24.77 -14.56
CA THR A 4 19.81 24.28 -14.96
C THR A 4 19.19 23.53 -13.79
N SER A 5 18.12 24.10 -13.23
CA SER A 5 17.27 23.47 -12.24
C SER A 5 16.45 22.35 -12.87
N ILE A 6 16.57 21.14 -12.32
CA ILE A 6 15.72 20.00 -12.66
C ILE A 6 14.42 20.14 -11.83
N ARG A 7 13.31 20.42 -12.50
CA ARG A 7 11.96 20.27 -11.96
C ARG A 7 11.56 18.79 -12.07
N LEU A 8 11.28 18.15 -10.94
CA LEU A 8 10.59 16.87 -10.89
C LEU A 8 9.17 17.04 -11.42
N PHE A 9 8.87 16.41 -12.55
CA PHE A 9 7.49 16.15 -12.97
C PHE A 9 7.10 14.75 -12.49
N THR A 10 6.20 14.73 -11.53
CA THR A 10 5.38 13.58 -11.15
C THR A 10 4.33 13.36 -12.24
N ARG A 11 4.34 12.16 -12.82
CA ARG A 11 3.26 11.42 -13.52
C ARG A 11 3.90 10.52 -14.58
N LEU A 12 4.34 9.33 -14.16
CA LEU A 12 4.62 8.24 -15.08
C LEU A 12 3.29 7.58 -15.46
N ASN A 13 2.65 8.14 -16.48
CA ASN A 13 1.93 7.31 -17.44
C ASN A 13 3.02 6.57 -18.21
N VAL A 14 3.14 5.26 -18.01
CA VAL A 14 4.06 4.40 -18.77
C VAL A 14 3.47 4.21 -20.17
N CYS A 15 3.67 5.20 -21.02
CA CYS A 15 3.54 5.09 -22.47
C CYS A 15 4.26 6.30 -23.08
N GLN A 16 5.29 6.01 -23.90
CA GLN A 16 6.17 6.94 -24.60
C GLN A 16 7.28 7.63 -23.78
N ALA A 17 8.16 6.83 -23.17
CA ALA A 17 9.55 7.26 -23.01
C ALA A 17 10.35 6.76 -24.23
N ARG A 18 10.44 7.59 -25.28
CA ARG A 18 11.50 7.41 -26.31
C ARG A 18 12.83 7.69 -25.62
N PHE A 19 13.55 6.64 -25.27
CA PHE A 19 14.92 6.74 -24.75
C PHE A 19 15.82 7.36 -25.83
N ILE A 20 16.17 8.63 -25.66
CA ILE A 20 17.28 9.28 -26.37
C ILE A 20 18.52 9.05 -25.50
N GLY A 21 19.09 7.84 -25.61
CA GLY A 21 20.25 7.40 -24.86
C GLY A 21 20.52 5.93 -25.13
N THR A 22 21.79 5.52 -25.13
CA THR A 22 22.21 4.11 -25.28
C THR A 22 21.39 3.23 -24.34
N ALA A 23 20.75 2.20 -24.89
CA ALA A 23 19.90 1.26 -24.15
C ALA A 23 20.60 0.78 -22.87
N PRO A 24 19.90 0.74 -21.71
CA PRO A 24 20.47 0.22 -20.49
C PRO A 24 20.93 -1.21 -20.72
N THR A 25 22.23 -1.46 -20.59
CA THR A 25 22.89 -2.72 -20.95
C THR A 25 22.55 -3.89 -20.00
N THR A 26 21.76 -3.63 -18.96
CA THR A 26 21.31 -4.64 -17.99
C THR A 26 19.92 -4.24 -17.50
N VAL A 27 18.88 -4.87 -18.04
CA VAL A 27 17.52 -4.78 -17.50
C VAL A 27 17.45 -5.79 -16.34
N SER A 28 17.10 -5.34 -15.13
CA SER A 28 16.92 -6.24 -13.98
C SER A 28 15.48 -6.19 -13.49
N ILE A 29 14.87 -7.32 -13.14
CA ILE A 29 13.45 -7.34 -12.70
C ILE A 29 13.29 -6.64 -11.35
N SER A 30 14.38 -6.52 -10.58
CA SER A 30 14.41 -5.72 -9.36
C SER A 30 13.99 -4.24 -9.55
N GLU A 31 14.07 -3.72 -10.78
CA GLU A 31 13.56 -2.39 -11.14
C GLU A 31 12.04 -2.37 -11.31
N PHE A 32 11.42 -3.48 -11.70
CA PHE A 32 9.99 -3.59 -12.02
C PHE A 32 9.17 -4.18 -10.86
N TYR A 33 9.76 -5.07 -10.06
CA TYR A 33 9.08 -5.71 -8.94
C TYR A 33 10.02 -5.94 -7.77
N LYS A 34 9.60 -5.44 -6.60
CA LYS A 34 10.23 -5.71 -5.31
C LYS A 34 9.20 -6.34 -4.38
N SER A 35 9.37 -7.65 -4.15
CA SER A 35 8.53 -8.43 -3.24
C SER A 35 8.45 -7.77 -1.86
N LYS A 36 7.22 -7.62 -1.36
CA LYS A 36 6.97 -7.22 0.05
C LYS A 36 6.88 -8.42 0.99
N ILE A 37 6.85 -9.65 0.46
CA ILE A 37 6.77 -10.87 1.25
C ILE A 37 8.14 -11.14 1.90
N THR A 38 8.15 -11.34 3.21
CA THR A 38 9.36 -11.67 3.97
C THR A 38 9.68 -13.17 3.87
N PRO A 39 10.95 -13.59 4.00
CA PRO A 39 11.32 -15.01 3.93
C PRO A 39 10.58 -15.90 4.95
N LYS A 40 10.27 -15.36 6.13
CA LYS A 40 9.53 -16.08 7.18
C LYS A 40 8.05 -16.26 6.82
N LEU A 41 7.43 -15.23 6.23
CA LEU A 41 6.07 -15.33 5.71
C LEU A 41 6.00 -16.31 4.53
N GLU A 42 7.00 -16.30 3.64
CA GLU A 42 7.13 -17.25 2.53
C GLU A 42 7.12 -18.71 3.03
N GLN A 43 7.92 -19.01 4.06
CA GLN A 43 7.94 -20.35 4.67
C GLN A 43 6.56 -20.75 5.19
N ARG A 44 5.86 -19.86 5.89
CA ARG A 44 4.51 -20.11 6.39
C ARG A 44 3.52 -20.39 5.26
N LEU A 45 3.52 -19.57 4.21
CA LEU A 45 2.63 -19.75 3.06
C LEU A 45 2.93 -21.07 2.30
N SER A 46 4.21 -21.43 2.20
CA SER A 46 4.60 -22.71 1.60
C SER A 46 4.05 -23.92 2.36
N LEU A 47 4.01 -23.86 3.70
CA LEU A 47 3.43 -24.90 4.54
C LEU A 47 1.90 -24.99 4.36
N VAL A 48 1.22 -23.85 4.25
CA VAL A 48 -0.22 -23.80 3.95
C VAL A 48 -0.51 -24.45 2.60
N PHE A 49 0.29 -24.15 1.58
CA PHE A 49 0.14 -24.75 0.25
C PHE A 49 0.42 -26.27 0.25
N GLN A 50 1.44 -26.72 0.98
CA GLN A 50 1.70 -28.16 1.16
C GLN A 50 0.54 -28.85 1.87
N LYS A 51 -0.04 -28.21 2.90
CA LYS A 51 -1.21 -28.72 3.61
C LYS A 51 -2.41 -28.87 2.68
N LYS A 52 -2.68 -27.89 1.81
CA LYS A 52 -3.73 -27.97 0.76
C LYS A 52 -3.56 -29.23 -0.09
N LYS A 53 -2.37 -29.46 -0.65
CA LYS A 53 -2.08 -30.65 -1.47
C LYS A 53 -2.31 -31.96 -0.73
N ILE A 54 -1.91 -32.03 0.53
CA ILE A 54 -2.12 -33.23 1.36
C ILE A 54 -3.61 -33.51 1.53
N ILE A 55 -4.41 -32.47 1.83
CA ILE A 55 -5.86 -32.58 1.99
C ILE A 55 -6.54 -33.01 0.68
N GLU A 56 -6.18 -32.39 -0.44
CA GLU A 56 -6.71 -32.75 -1.78
C GLU A 56 -6.40 -34.21 -2.15
N ASN A 57 -5.17 -34.67 -1.89
CA ASN A 57 -4.78 -36.06 -2.12
C ASN A 57 -5.58 -37.02 -1.23
N ASN A 58 -5.80 -36.67 0.04
CA ASN A 58 -6.60 -37.50 0.95
C ASN A 58 -8.05 -37.59 0.48
N LEU A 59 -8.67 -36.47 0.08
CA LEU A 59 -10.03 -36.42 -0.45
C LEU A 59 -10.16 -37.22 -1.76
N SER A 60 -9.15 -37.16 -2.63
CA SER A 60 -9.12 -37.92 -3.89
C SER A 60 -9.03 -39.44 -3.64
N ASN A 61 -8.38 -39.86 -2.56
CA ASN A 61 -8.26 -41.26 -2.14
C ASN A 61 -9.43 -41.72 -1.24
N SER A 62 -10.66 -41.27 -1.55
CA SER A 62 -11.88 -41.39 -0.72
C SER A 62 -12.27 -42.82 -0.28
N SER A 63 -11.65 -43.88 -0.79
CA SER A 63 -12.04 -45.28 -0.50
C SER A 63 -11.79 -45.72 0.96
N ALA A 64 -10.99 -44.98 1.73
CA ALA A 64 -10.64 -45.31 3.12
C ALA A 64 -11.14 -44.29 4.16
N LEU A 65 -11.88 -43.25 3.74
CA LEU A 65 -12.27 -42.15 4.62
C LEU A 65 -13.70 -42.30 5.13
N THR A 66 -13.88 -42.01 6.43
CA THR A 66 -15.20 -41.92 7.05
C THR A 66 -15.88 -40.60 6.69
N SER A 67 -17.21 -40.55 6.64
CA SER A 67 -17.99 -39.32 6.36
C SER A 67 -17.59 -38.13 7.25
N ASN A 68 -17.22 -38.38 8.50
CA ASN A 68 -16.74 -37.34 9.41
C ASN A 68 -15.38 -36.75 8.99
N GLN A 69 -14.47 -37.58 8.46
CA GLN A 69 -13.16 -37.14 7.99
C GLN A 69 -13.27 -36.34 6.69
N ILE A 70 -14.19 -36.74 5.81
CA ILE A 70 -14.50 -35.97 4.60
C ILE A 70 -14.98 -34.58 4.98
N ASN A 71 -15.92 -34.47 5.91
CA ASN A 71 -16.42 -33.17 6.37
C ASN A 71 -15.34 -32.31 7.02
N SER A 72 -14.45 -32.89 7.83
CA SER A 72 -13.34 -32.13 8.43
C SER A 72 -12.36 -31.63 7.38
N TYR A 73 -11.97 -32.48 6.42
CA TYR A 73 -11.04 -32.11 5.36
C TYR A 73 -11.63 -31.06 4.41
N SER A 74 -12.92 -31.18 4.06
CA SER A 74 -13.59 -30.17 3.24
C SER A 74 -13.66 -28.82 3.94
N LYS A 75 -13.86 -28.80 5.26
CA LYS A 75 -13.83 -27.55 6.04
C LYS A 75 -12.44 -26.94 6.10
N GLU A 76 -11.42 -27.75 6.43
CA GLU A 76 -10.03 -27.29 6.47
C GLU A 76 -9.53 -26.82 5.10
N LEU A 77 -9.98 -27.46 4.01
CA LEU A 77 -9.66 -27.03 2.64
C LEU A 77 -10.22 -25.64 2.38
N ALA A 78 -11.50 -25.41 2.68
CA ALA A 78 -12.14 -24.11 2.48
C ALA A 78 -11.43 -22.98 3.24
N ASP A 79 -10.95 -23.25 4.46
CA ASP A 79 -10.24 -22.27 5.29
C ASP A 79 -8.88 -21.84 4.68
N ILE A 80 -8.20 -22.73 3.96
CA ILE A 80 -6.84 -22.47 3.44
C ILE A 80 -6.79 -22.22 1.92
N GLU A 81 -7.88 -22.52 1.21
CA GLU A 81 -7.93 -22.54 -0.26
C GLU A 81 -7.51 -21.20 -0.86
N LEU A 82 -8.14 -20.11 -0.41
CA LEU A 82 -7.85 -18.75 -0.88
C LEU A 82 -6.37 -18.38 -0.69
N LEU A 83 -5.84 -18.59 0.52
CA LEU A 83 -4.43 -18.28 0.84
C LEU A 83 -3.45 -19.11 0.01
N ALA A 84 -3.75 -20.40 -0.17
CA ALA A 84 -2.92 -21.31 -0.96
C ALA A 84 -2.94 -20.94 -2.46
N ASP A 85 -4.08 -20.49 -2.99
CA ASP A 85 -4.20 -20.08 -4.40
C ASP A 85 -3.51 -18.75 -4.69
N TYR A 86 -3.58 -17.79 -3.76
CA TYR A 86 -2.77 -16.57 -3.84
C TYR A 86 -1.28 -16.90 -3.84
N TYR A 87 -0.82 -17.76 -2.92
CA TYR A 87 0.57 -18.19 -2.87
C TYR A 87 1.01 -18.91 -4.16
N ASN A 88 0.18 -19.81 -4.69
CA ASN A 88 0.47 -20.51 -5.95
C ASN A 88 0.63 -19.53 -7.13
N THR A 89 -0.28 -18.56 -7.24
CA THR A 89 -0.24 -17.53 -8.28
C THR A 89 1.05 -16.70 -8.18
N ILE A 90 1.43 -16.29 -6.96
CA ILE A 90 2.67 -15.54 -6.72
C ILE A 90 3.89 -16.41 -7.03
N SER A 91 3.90 -17.68 -6.62
CA SER A 91 4.99 -18.62 -6.90
C SER A 91 5.18 -18.85 -8.40
N GLN A 92 4.08 -18.99 -9.15
CA GLN A 92 4.10 -19.11 -10.62
C GLN A 92 4.61 -17.82 -11.28
N GLY A 93 4.11 -16.66 -10.86
CA GLY A 93 4.58 -15.37 -11.37
C GLY A 93 6.08 -15.15 -11.11
N ARG A 94 6.59 -15.57 -9.95
CA ARG A 94 8.03 -15.49 -9.63
C ARG A 94 8.87 -16.43 -10.48
N LYS A 95 8.38 -17.64 -10.79
CA LYS A 95 9.07 -18.55 -11.71
C LYS A 95 9.13 -17.96 -13.12
N ALA A 96 7.99 -17.48 -13.63
CA ALA A 96 7.92 -16.81 -14.94
C ALA A 96 8.83 -15.58 -15.00
N SER A 97 8.91 -14.80 -13.91
CA SER A 97 9.86 -13.71 -13.78
C SER A 97 11.30 -14.17 -13.97
N VAL A 98 11.75 -15.21 -13.26
CA VAL A 98 13.12 -15.74 -13.41
C VAL A 98 13.38 -16.27 -14.82
N GLU A 99 12.42 -16.99 -15.41
CA GLU A 99 12.52 -17.50 -16.80
C GLU A 99 12.68 -16.36 -17.82
N LEU A 100 11.91 -15.27 -17.67
CA LEU A 100 12.05 -14.08 -18.52
C LEU A 100 13.40 -13.38 -18.31
N GLU A 101 13.91 -13.37 -17.08
CA GLU A 101 15.23 -12.83 -16.74
C GLU A 101 16.37 -13.59 -17.45
N GLU A 102 16.32 -14.93 -17.43
CA GLU A 102 17.26 -15.78 -18.17
C GLU A 102 17.21 -15.51 -19.68
N LEU A 103 16.02 -15.28 -20.23
CA LEU A 103 15.86 -14.91 -21.65
C LEU A 103 16.48 -13.55 -21.96
N VAL A 104 16.34 -12.55 -21.09
CA VAL A 104 16.99 -11.25 -21.24
C VAL A 104 18.51 -11.39 -21.21
N GLU A 105 19.06 -12.19 -20.29
CA GLU A 105 20.51 -12.42 -20.19
C GLU A 105 21.08 -13.12 -21.43
N LEU A 106 20.41 -14.16 -21.92
CA LEU A 106 20.77 -14.83 -23.17
C LEU A 106 20.74 -13.87 -24.35
N TYR A 107 19.76 -12.96 -24.38
CA TYR A 107 19.53 -12.06 -25.48
C TYR A 107 20.52 -10.89 -25.58
N ASN A 108 20.94 -10.36 -24.42
CA ASN A 108 21.98 -9.32 -24.33
C ASN A 108 23.33 -9.73 -24.96
N SER A 109 23.46 -11.01 -25.38
CA SER A 109 24.62 -11.53 -26.11
C SER A 109 24.57 -11.40 -27.65
N GLY A 110 23.50 -10.90 -28.31
CA GLY A 110 23.58 -10.80 -29.78
C GLY A 110 22.52 -10.15 -30.68
N GLU A 111 21.25 -9.92 -30.30
CA GLU A 111 20.24 -9.34 -31.22
C GLU A 111 19.44 -8.21 -30.53
N LYS A 112 18.68 -7.34 -31.25
CA LYS A 112 18.00 -6.16 -30.64
C LYS A 112 16.45 -6.10 -30.69
N GLU A 113 15.79 -6.89 -31.55
CA GLU A 113 14.33 -6.89 -31.74
C GLU A 113 13.49 -7.74 -30.75
N LEU A 114 13.99 -8.84 -30.17
CA LEU A 114 13.30 -9.62 -29.13
C LEU A 114 13.21 -8.91 -27.75
N CYS A 115 13.98 -7.85 -27.52
CA CYS A 115 13.97 -7.11 -26.26
C CYS A 115 12.59 -6.52 -25.93
N ASP A 116 11.91 -5.93 -26.92
CA ASP A 116 10.68 -5.17 -26.66
C ASP A 116 9.53 -6.09 -26.22
N ILE A 117 9.41 -7.27 -26.83
CA ILE A 117 8.40 -8.27 -26.45
C ILE A 117 8.66 -8.79 -25.04
N VAL A 118 9.92 -9.10 -24.72
CA VAL A 118 10.29 -9.60 -23.38
C VAL A 118 10.10 -8.51 -22.31
N LEU A 119 10.35 -7.24 -22.64
CA LEU A 119 10.10 -6.11 -21.73
C LEU A 119 8.61 -5.91 -21.44
N GLU A 120 7.74 -6.04 -22.45
CA GLU A 120 6.29 -6.01 -22.27
C GLU A 120 5.80 -7.19 -21.40
N ASP A 121 6.37 -8.39 -21.60
CA ASP A 121 6.07 -9.55 -20.78
C ASP A 121 6.53 -9.38 -19.32
N ILE A 122 7.72 -8.80 -19.09
CA ILE A 122 8.22 -8.47 -17.76
C ILE A 122 7.29 -7.47 -17.07
N ASP A 123 6.86 -6.41 -17.75
CA ASP A 123 5.90 -5.45 -17.18
C ASP A 123 4.56 -6.15 -16.84
N SER A 124 4.03 -6.96 -17.74
CA SER A 124 2.81 -7.75 -17.51
C SER A 124 2.90 -8.65 -16.27
N VAL A 125 3.99 -9.41 -16.14
CA VAL A 125 4.23 -10.32 -15.02
C VAL A 125 4.44 -9.54 -13.73
N SER A 126 5.18 -8.44 -13.76
CA SER A 126 5.43 -7.58 -12.60
C SER A 126 4.14 -6.98 -12.05
N GLN A 127 3.25 -6.48 -12.91
CA GLN A 127 1.95 -5.94 -12.51
C GLN A 127 1.06 -7.01 -11.90
N LYS A 128 1.03 -8.21 -12.49
CA LYS A 128 0.31 -9.36 -11.92
C LYS A 128 0.84 -9.70 -10.53
N LEU A 129 2.16 -9.75 -10.35
CA LEU A 129 2.79 -10.01 -9.04
C LEU A 129 2.42 -8.94 -8.00
N VAL A 130 2.51 -7.65 -8.35
CA VAL A 130 2.13 -6.55 -7.46
C VAL A 130 0.66 -6.66 -7.03
N ASN A 131 -0.23 -6.97 -7.97
CA ASN A 131 -1.66 -7.12 -7.71
C ASN A 131 -1.95 -8.35 -6.84
N SER A 132 -1.34 -9.51 -7.15
CA SER A 132 -1.50 -10.74 -6.39
C SER A 132 -0.96 -10.62 -4.96
N GLU A 133 0.20 -9.98 -4.76
CA GLU A 133 0.71 -9.69 -3.42
C GLU A 133 -0.24 -8.76 -2.65
N SER A 134 -0.74 -7.72 -3.30
CA SER A 134 -1.68 -6.78 -2.67
C SER A 134 -2.97 -7.47 -2.23
N SER A 135 -3.49 -8.41 -3.04
CA SER A 135 -4.66 -9.21 -2.67
C SER A 135 -4.37 -10.19 -1.54
N LEU A 136 -3.20 -10.85 -1.56
CA LEU A 136 -2.76 -11.72 -0.46
C LEU A 136 -2.70 -10.94 0.87
N PHE A 137 -2.13 -9.74 0.86
CA PHE A 137 -2.02 -8.94 2.08
C PHE A 137 -3.36 -8.43 2.60
N LYS A 138 -4.30 -8.08 1.70
CA LYS A 138 -5.67 -7.73 2.10
C LYS A 138 -6.39 -8.89 2.79
N GLU A 139 -6.08 -10.12 2.42
CA GLU A 139 -6.64 -11.31 3.05
C GLU A 139 -5.94 -11.63 4.38
N LEU A 140 -4.62 -11.44 4.45
CA LEU A 140 -3.82 -11.73 5.65
C LEU A 140 -4.04 -10.72 6.77
N ILE A 141 -4.29 -9.45 6.43
CA ILE A 141 -4.55 -8.39 7.41
C ILE A 141 -6.04 -8.46 7.76
N PRO A 142 -6.40 -8.87 8.98
CA PRO A 142 -7.80 -8.91 9.37
C PRO A 142 -8.37 -7.49 9.31
N LYS A 143 -9.55 -7.35 8.71
CA LYS A 143 -10.29 -6.09 8.75
C LYS A 143 -10.75 -5.83 10.17
N ASP A 144 -10.61 -4.60 10.63
CA ASP A 144 -11.19 -4.22 11.90
C ASP A 144 -12.70 -4.01 11.73
N THR A 145 -13.48 -4.47 12.70
CA THR A 145 -14.95 -4.33 12.69
C THR A 145 -15.41 -2.86 12.69
N VAL A 146 -14.50 -1.93 12.98
CA VAL A 146 -14.75 -0.50 13.02
C VAL A 146 -14.38 0.23 11.73
N ASP A 147 -13.71 -0.42 10.77
CA ASP A 147 -13.24 0.22 9.53
C ASP A 147 -14.38 0.70 8.63
N GLU A 148 -15.54 0.01 8.68
CA GLU A 148 -16.71 0.33 7.86
C GLU A 148 -17.66 1.34 8.54
N ASN A 149 -17.40 1.69 9.81
CA ASN A 149 -18.29 2.56 10.57
C ASN A 149 -18.01 4.04 10.28
N ASP A 150 -19.07 4.85 10.41
CA ASP A 150 -18.95 6.30 10.39
C ASP A 150 -18.09 6.81 11.56
N VAL A 151 -17.30 7.85 11.29
CA VAL A 151 -16.37 8.44 12.27
C VAL A 151 -16.82 9.83 12.67
N ILE A 152 -16.75 10.14 13.96
CA ILE A 152 -16.92 11.49 14.49
C ILE A 152 -15.53 12.14 14.56
N LEU A 153 -15.36 13.24 13.81
CA LEU A 153 -14.14 14.04 13.85
C LEU A 153 -14.33 15.23 14.80
N GLU A 154 -13.49 15.30 15.82
CA GLU A 154 -13.44 16.43 16.74
C GLU A 154 -12.14 17.22 16.55
N ILE A 155 -12.27 18.54 16.31
CA ILE A 155 -11.14 19.44 16.14
C ILE A 155 -11.19 20.48 17.26
N ARG A 156 -10.15 20.48 18.10
CA ARG A 156 -9.99 21.43 19.21
C ARG A 156 -8.78 22.34 18.98
N PRO A 157 -8.86 23.63 19.34
CA PRO A 157 -7.69 24.50 19.32
C PRO A 157 -6.72 24.10 20.43
N GLY A 158 -5.43 24.04 20.08
CA GLY A 158 -4.34 23.81 21.02
C GLY A 158 -3.83 25.10 21.68
N THR A 159 -2.59 25.06 22.15
CA THR A 159 -1.92 26.27 22.66
C THR A 159 -1.65 27.27 21.53
N GLY A 160 -1.92 28.57 21.75
CA GLY A 160 -1.75 29.62 20.74
C GLY A 160 -2.91 30.62 20.63
N GLY A 161 -3.95 30.48 21.45
CA GLY A 161 -5.06 31.44 21.51
C GLY A 161 -5.78 31.57 20.17
N SER A 162 -5.89 32.80 19.66
CA SER A 162 -6.58 33.11 18.40
C SER A 162 -5.96 32.42 17.18
N GLU A 163 -4.64 32.27 17.13
CA GLU A 163 -3.95 31.60 16.01
C GLU A 163 -4.29 30.11 15.95
N ALA A 164 -4.37 29.46 17.11
CA ALA A 164 -4.77 28.06 17.20
C ALA A 164 -6.23 27.87 16.76
N SER A 165 -7.13 28.78 17.15
CA SER A 165 -8.54 28.75 16.70
C SER A 165 -8.69 28.97 15.19
N LEU A 166 -7.91 29.89 14.61
CA LEU A 166 -7.89 30.08 13.16
C LEU A 166 -7.42 28.81 12.44
N PHE A 167 -6.35 28.20 12.94
CA PHE A 167 -5.81 26.97 12.36
C PHE A 167 -6.77 25.78 12.50
N SER A 168 -7.49 25.66 13.62
CA SER A 168 -8.55 24.65 13.77
C SER A 168 -9.64 24.84 12.70
N ALA A 169 -10.04 26.07 12.41
CA ALA A 169 -11.01 26.34 11.34
C ALA A 169 -10.46 25.96 9.95
N ASP A 170 -9.17 26.16 9.70
CA ASP A 170 -8.53 25.73 8.45
C ASP A 170 -8.48 24.20 8.33
N LEU A 171 -8.21 23.48 9.43
CA LEU A 171 -8.28 22.02 9.46
C LEU A 171 -9.71 21.52 9.21
N THR A 172 -10.73 22.16 9.79
CA THR A 172 -12.13 21.80 9.51
C THR A 172 -12.45 21.92 8.02
N LYS A 173 -12.06 23.03 7.39
CA LYS A 173 -12.25 23.23 5.93
C LYS A 173 -11.44 22.24 5.10
N MET A 174 -10.23 21.90 5.53
CA MET A 174 -9.39 20.90 4.86
C MET A 174 -10.09 19.54 4.83
N TYR A 175 -10.60 19.06 5.98
CA TYR A 175 -11.30 17.79 6.05
C TYR A 175 -12.65 17.81 5.33
N ASP A 176 -13.39 18.92 5.37
CA ASP A 176 -14.63 19.10 4.60
C ASP A 176 -14.40 18.97 3.08
N ARG A 177 -13.34 19.61 2.57
CA ARG A 177 -12.93 19.48 1.16
C ARG A 177 -12.46 18.07 0.83
N TYR A 178 -11.65 17.47 1.70
CA TYR A 178 -11.22 16.08 1.52
C TYR A 178 -12.43 15.15 1.42
N CYS A 179 -13.38 15.24 2.34
CA CYS A 179 -14.63 14.48 2.30
C CYS A 179 -15.38 14.69 0.99
N SER A 180 -15.51 15.94 0.54
CA SER A 180 -16.17 16.28 -0.73
C SER A 180 -15.48 15.66 -1.95
N ILE A 181 -14.15 15.67 -1.99
CA ILE A 181 -13.35 15.09 -3.09
C ILE A 181 -13.52 13.57 -3.15
N PHE A 182 -13.54 12.91 -1.99
CA PHE A 182 -13.63 11.46 -1.88
C PHE A 182 -15.07 10.93 -1.75
N GLY A 183 -16.08 11.81 -1.87
CA GLY A 183 -17.50 11.43 -1.87
C GLY A 183 -18.08 11.11 -0.49
N TYR A 184 -17.40 11.47 0.60
CA TYR A 184 -17.90 11.32 1.95
C TYR A 184 -18.84 12.46 2.33
N LYS A 185 -19.93 12.13 3.02
CA LYS A 185 -20.88 13.12 3.54
C LYS A 185 -20.43 13.59 4.93
N MET A 186 -20.01 14.84 5.05
CA MET A 186 -19.72 15.47 6.34
C MET A 186 -20.97 16.15 6.89
N SER A 187 -21.29 15.92 8.16
CA SER A 187 -22.36 16.63 8.87
C SER A 187 -21.80 17.31 10.12
N MET A 188 -22.12 18.59 10.28
CA MET A 188 -21.68 19.37 11.44
C MET A 188 -22.64 19.13 12.60
N LEU A 189 -22.14 18.50 13.67
CA LEU A 189 -22.96 18.16 14.85
C LEU A 189 -23.03 19.31 15.85
N SER A 190 -21.88 19.88 16.22
CA SER A 190 -21.80 20.98 17.17
C SER A 190 -20.64 21.90 16.83
N VAL A 191 -20.82 23.18 17.09
CA VAL A 191 -19.77 24.19 17.05
C VAL A 191 -19.86 24.96 18.35
N SER A 192 -18.94 24.70 19.27
CA SER A 192 -18.75 25.59 20.40
C SER A 192 -17.93 26.79 19.94
N LYS A 193 -18.48 27.99 20.13
CA LYS A 193 -17.70 29.24 20.05
C LYS A 193 -16.89 29.49 21.33
N ASP A 194 -17.22 28.78 22.41
CA ASP A 194 -16.78 29.07 23.76
C ASP A 194 -16.18 27.82 24.41
N GLY A 195 -14.85 27.73 24.38
CA GLY A 195 -13.98 27.31 25.49
C GLY A 195 -14.19 26.00 26.27
N GLU A 196 -15.23 25.19 26.06
CA GLU A 196 -15.43 23.97 26.84
C GLU A 196 -14.57 22.82 26.30
N MET A 197 -13.39 22.74 26.91
CA MET A 197 -12.42 21.67 26.72
C MET A 197 -12.95 20.37 27.32
N ILE A 198 -13.44 19.46 26.48
CA ILE A 198 -13.24 18.05 26.79
C ILE A 198 -11.74 17.79 26.53
N LYS A 199 -11.05 17.10 27.44
CA LYS A 199 -9.60 16.84 27.34
C LYS A 199 -9.39 15.40 26.90
N ILE A 200 -8.81 15.19 25.73
CA ILE A 200 -8.20 13.92 25.32
C ILE A 200 -6.78 14.28 24.89
N GLY A 201 -5.79 13.77 25.63
CA GLY A 201 -4.38 14.18 25.49
C GLY A 201 -4.03 15.43 26.31
N SER A 202 -2.76 15.55 26.70
CA SER A 202 -2.28 16.61 27.62
C SER A 202 -2.29 18.02 27.01
N GLY A 203 -2.57 18.15 25.70
CA GLY A 203 -2.43 19.40 24.95
C GLY A 203 -0.98 19.89 24.87
N SER A 204 -0.03 19.05 25.29
CA SER A 204 1.39 19.32 25.31
C SER A 204 1.97 19.30 23.89
N ARG A 205 2.94 20.19 23.62
CA ARG A 205 3.71 20.24 22.36
C ARG A 205 4.50 18.94 22.06
N SER A 206 4.58 18.02 23.01
CA SER A 206 5.33 16.75 22.93
C SER A 206 4.65 15.66 22.10
N GLU A 207 3.35 15.75 21.81
CA GLU A 207 2.60 14.76 21.01
C GLU A 207 2.39 15.24 19.56
N LYS A 208 3.49 15.60 18.89
CA LYS A 208 3.43 16.23 17.57
C LYS A 208 3.20 15.20 16.46
N ILE A 209 1.96 15.07 15.97
CA ILE A 209 1.63 14.15 14.86
C ILE A 209 2.07 14.72 13.50
N ARG A 210 1.74 15.99 13.21
CA ARG A 210 2.09 16.68 11.96
C ARG A 210 2.65 18.08 12.24
N THR A 211 3.49 18.57 11.34
CA THR A 211 3.96 19.96 11.32
C THR A 211 3.60 20.61 10.00
N TYR A 212 2.86 21.70 10.06
CA TYR A 212 2.52 22.54 8.92
C TYR A 212 3.45 23.76 8.94
N ASN A 213 4.37 23.84 8.00
CA ASN A 213 5.34 24.92 7.90
C ASN A 213 5.06 25.75 6.64
N TYR A 214 4.38 26.89 6.84
CA TYR A 214 4.01 27.80 5.75
C TYR A 214 5.22 28.46 5.08
N SER A 215 6.27 28.83 5.84
CA SER A 215 7.44 29.51 5.26
C SER A 215 8.27 28.61 4.35
N GLN A 216 8.28 27.30 4.63
CA GLN A 216 8.96 26.29 3.81
C GLN A 216 8.00 25.56 2.86
N ASN A 217 6.73 25.98 2.79
CA ASN A 217 5.66 25.32 2.05
C ASN A 217 5.66 23.77 2.23
N ARG A 218 5.85 23.29 3.47
CA ARG A 218 5.97 21.86 3.77
C ARG A 218 5.03 21.40 4.87
N VAL A 219 4.40 20.23 4.67
CA VAL A 219 3.74 19.45 5.72
C VAL A 219 4.57 18.19 5.97
N THR A 220 4.88 17.91 7.24
CA THR A 220 5.61 16.70 7.65
C THR A 220 4.76 15.90 8.64
N ASP A 221 4.53 14.62 8.37
CA ASP A 221 3.96 13.66 9.34
C ASP A 221 5.09 12.92 10.05
N HIS A 222 5.13 13.02 11.38
CA HIS A 222 6.23 12.50 12.20
C HIS A 222 6.11 11.01 12.51
N ARG A 223 4.96 10.39 12.27
CA ARG A 223 4.79 8.94 12.48
C ARG A 223 5.66 8.14 11.51
N ILE A 224 5.75 8.60 10.26
CA ILE A 224 6.50 7.97 9.17
C ILE A 224 7.60 8.87 8.59
N ASN A 225 7.82 10.06 9.17
CA ASN A 225 8.75 11.09 8.69
C ASN A 225 8.58 11.49 7.22
N LYS A 226 7.36 11.35 6.66
CA LYS A 226 7.04 11.72 5.28
C LYS A 226 6.73 13.21 5.20
N SER A 227 7.32 13.86 4.20
CA SER A 227 7.09 15.28 3.92
C SER A 227 6.48 15.51 2.54
N ILE A 228 5.52 16.43 2.46
CA ILE A 228 4.93 16.95 1.22
C ILE A 228 5.23 18.44 1.13
N TYR A 229 5.80 18.88 0.00
CA TYR A 229 6.19 20.26 -0.26
C TYR A 229 5.08 21.05 -0.98
N ASN A 230 3.87 21.00 -0.42
CA ASN A 230 2.73 21.79 -0.88
C ASN A 230 1.68 21.90 0.24
N VAL A 231 1.86 22.86 1.14
CA VAL A 231 0.94 23.07 2.28
C VAL A 231 -0.45 23.43 1.79
N GLU A 232 -0.55 24.29 0.78
CA GLU A 232 -1.83 24.75 0.24
C GLU A 232 -2.65 23.58 -0.34
N GLY A 233 -2.02 22.71 -1.14
CA GLY A 233 -2.72 21.55 -1.69
C GLY A 233 -3.05 20.49 -0.62
N VAL A 234 -2.32 20.42 0.50
CA VAL A 234 -2.76 19.61 1.65
C VAL A 234 -3.99 20.24 2.31
N LEU A 235 -3.99 21.55 2.58
CA LEU A 235 -5.11 22.28 3.19
C LEU A 235 -6.36 22.38 2.30
N ASN A 236 -6.19 22.25 0.98
CA ASN A 236 -7.31 22.12 0.04
C ASN A 236 -7.84 20.68 -0.07
N GLY A 237 -7.25 19.72 0.64
CA GLY A 237 -7.67 18.32 0.66
C GLY A 237 -7.11 17.46 -0.46
N THR A 238 -6.48 18.04 -1.50
CA THR A 238 -6.01 17.30 -2.68
C THR A 238 -4.80 16.41 -2.41
N TYR A 239 -3.83 16.87 -1.62
CA TYR A 239 -2.63 16.09 -1.27
C TYR A 239 -2.71 15.43 0.11
N LEU A 240 -3.81 15.61 0.83
CA LEU A 240 -3.99 14.95 2.13
C LEU A 240 -4.03 13.42 1.98
N ASN A 241 -4.62 12.91 0.88
CA ASN A 241 -4.68 11.48 0.61
C ASN A 241 -3.30 10.82 0.49
N GLU A 242 -2.30 11.52 -0.06
CA GLU A 242 -0.94 10.97 -0.17
C GLU A 242 -0.34 10.67 1.21
N LEU A 243 -0.60 11.52 2.22
CA LEU A 243 -0.18 11.25 3.60
C LEU A 243 -0.96 10.08 4.21
N ILE A 244 -2.27 10.02 3.97
CA ILE A 244 -3.13 8.98 4.52
C ILE A 244 -2.75 7.60 3.95
N GLU A 245 -2.60 7.50 2.63
CA GLU A 245 -2.18 6.25 1.98
C GLU A 245 -0.77 5.83 2.41
N ALA A 246 0.16 6.76 2.57
CA ALA A 246 1.49 6.44 3.07
C ALA A 246 1.45 5.88 4.51
N LEU A 247 0.59 6.44 5.38
CA LEU A 247 0.40 5.94 6.74
C LEU A 247 -0.28 4.56 6.76
N ARG A 248 -1.26 4.35 5.88
CA ARG A 248 -1.94 3.06 5.74
C ARG A 248 -0.95 1.99 5.32
N VAL A 249 -0.14 2.25 4.30
CA VAL A 249 0.89 1.30 3.84
C VAL A 249 1.89 0.99 4.94
N ASP A 250 2.34 1.99 5.70
CA ASP A 250 3.27 1.78 6.83
C ASP A 250 2.64 0.93 7.94
N HIS A 251 1.37 1.18 8.26
CA HIS A 251 0.62 0.38 9.23
C HIS A 251 0.45 -1.07 8.75
N ASP A 252 0.01 -1.27 7.51
CA ASP A 252 -0.14 -2.60 6.90
C ASP A 252 1.19 -3.36 6.92
N LEU A 253 2.31 -2.71 6.55
CA LEU A 253 3.65 -3.30 6.62
C LEU A 253 4.05 -3.66 8.06
N SER A 254 3.67 -2.83 9.04
CA SER A 254 3.92 -3.09 10.46
C SER A 254 3.15 -4.30 10.97
N GLU A 255 1.88 -4.47 10.57
CA GLU A 255 1.10 -5.67 10.90
C GLU A 255 1.65 -6.92 10.22
N LEU A 256 2.06 -6.82 8.96
CA LEU A 256 2.71 -7.92 8.24
C LEU A 256 3.99 -8.39 8.94
N ALA A 257 4.79 -7.46 9.48
CA ALA A 257 5.99 -7.79 10.25
C ALA A 257 5.69 -8.56 11.54
N LYS A 258 4.50 -8.39 12.15
CA LYS A 258 4.08 -9.19 13.31
C LYS A 258 3.68 -10.61 12.92
N ILE A 259 3.09 -10.75 11.73
CA ILE A 259 2.67 -12.04 11.20
C ILE A 259 3.90 -12.83 10.70
N SER A 260 4.94 -12.16 10.20
CA SER A 260 6.17 -12.83 9.78
C SER A 260 6.84 -13.51 10.95
#